data_AF-A3QAS8-F1
#
_entry.id   AF-A3QAS8-F1
#
_cell.length_a   1.000
_cell.length_b   1.000
_cell.length_c   1.000
_cell.angle_alpha   90.00
_cell.angle_beta   90.00
_cell.angle_gamma   90.00
#
_symmetry.space_group_name_H-M   'P 1'
#
loop_
_entity.id
_entity.type
_entity.pdbx_description
1 polymer ?
#
loop_
_entity_poly.entity_id
_entity_poly.type
_entity_poly.pdbx_seq_one_letter_code
_entity_poly.pdbx_strand_id
1 'polypeptide(L)'
;MMKATLLLPLFFILTSAQGTELPDNAPYDLASMEVDVDKFIEMNVSHMKAGGDFTAMEQVSGIDSGKLERGYRSAMKFCFDKYEQMTEENADALSNCFIDQTATEVGVTNQQFYAWLDELDRQDAANPDSLDAIFDEMDRVSEAIYALQDKPERSAADEAQLEALERQLIELTEKRDRVQAEETEAVAAEMEAIFKRK
;
A
#
# COMPACT_ATOMS: atom_id res chain seq x y z
N MET A 1 -6.25 -6.61 -12.87
CA MET A 1 -6.58 -6.45 -11.44
C MET A 1 -5.29 -6.03 -10.77
N MET A 2 -5.29 -4.85 -10.15
CA MET A 2 -4.10 -4.05 -9.85
C MET A 2 -3.25 -4.67 -8.73
N LYS A 3 -1.96 -4.88 -9.03
CA LYS A 3 -0.86 -5.35 -8.16
C LYS A 3 -0.36 -4.23 -7.24
N ALA A 4 -1.30 -3.51 -6.61
CA ALA A 4 -1.09 -2.16 -6.12
C ALA A 4 -0.19 -2.08 -4.87
N THR A 5 -0.10 -3.15 -4.08
CA THR A 5 0.45 -3.08 -2.72
C THR A 5 1.98 -2.98 -2.70
N LEU A 6 2.67 -3.62 -3.63
CA LEU A 6 4.14 -3.53 -3.77
C LEU A 6 4.61 -2.32 -4.61
N LEU A 7 3.66 -1.53 -5.14
CA LEU A 7 3.87 -0.29 -5.89
C LEU A 7 3.35 0.94 -5.13
N LEU A 8 2.88 0.78 -3.88
CA LEU A 8 2.24 1.82 -3.07
C LEU A 8 3.05 3.11 -2.87
N PRO A 9 4.39 3.14 -2.89
CA PRO A 9 5.09 4.41 -2.82
C PRO A 9 4.89 5.30 -4.06
N LEU A 10 4.61 4.69 -5.23
CA LEU A 10 4.28 5.41 -6.47
C LEU A 10 2.81 5.86 -6.48
N PHE A 11 1.91 5.11 -5.84
CA PHE A 11 0.49 5.42 -5.80
C PHE A 11 0.13 6.54 -4.81
N PHE A 12 0.83 6.65 -3.68
CA PHE A 12 0.59 7.74 -2.71
C PHE A 12 0.89 9.14 -3.28
N ILE A 13 1.77 9.26 -4.28
CA ILE A 13 2.01 10.52 -5.00
C ILE A 13 0.86 10.81 -5.99
N LEU A 14 0.23 9.77 -6.54
CA LEU A 14 -0.85 9.88 -7.53
C LEU A 14 -2.23 10.16 -6.88
N THR A 15 -2.51 9.66 -5.68
CA THR A 15 -3.78 9.94 -5.00
C THR A 15 -3.84 11.32 -4.34
N SER A 16 -2.70 11.96 -4.06
CA SER A 16 -2.68 13.39 -3.72
C SER A 16 -3.05 14.32 -4.88
N ALA A 17 -3.09 13.80 -6.11
CA ALA A 17 -3.51 14.55 -7.30
C ALA A 17 -5.01 14.38 -7.64
N GLN A 18 -5.72 13.44 -7.01
CA GLN A 18 -7.11 13.14 -7.35
C GLN A 18 -7.99 13.09 -6.09
N GLY A 19 -8.57 14.24 -5.74
CA GLY A 19 -9.77 14.25 -4.90
C GLY A 19 -9.63 14.86 -3.50
N THR A 20 -9.14 16.08 -3.42
CA THR A 20 -9.70 17.07 -2.49
C THR A 20 -9.57 18.42 -3.18
N GLU A 21 -10.63 19.23 -3.17
CA GLU A 21 -10.54 20.64 -3.53
C GLU A 21 -9.51 21.27 -2.60
N LEU A 22 -8.24 21.27 -3.01
CA LEU A 22 -7.20 21.99 -2.34
C LEU A 22 -7.58 23.47 -2.45
N PRO A 23 -7.57 24.22 -1.33
CA PRO A 23 -7.83 25.65 -1.38
C PRO A 23 -6.90 26.28 -2.41
N ASP A 24 -7.41 27.21 -3.23
CA ASP A 24 -6.81 27.88 -4.41
C ASP A 24 -5.36 28.41 -4.24
N ASN A 25 -4.77 28.28 -3.05
CA ASN A 25 -3.48 28.80 -2.64
C ASN A 25 -2.53 27.73 -2.07
N ALA A 26 -2.79 26.43 -2.24
CA ALA A 26 -1.90 25.36 -1.76
C ALA A 26 -0.66 25.23 -2.68
N PRO A 27 0.57 25.42 -2.18
CA PRO A 27 1.80 25.41 -2.99
C PRO A 27 2.30 24.00 -3.33
N TYR A 28 1.42 23.00 -3.40
CA TYR A 28 1.80 21.62 -3.72
C TYR A 28 1.51 21.32 -5.18
N ASP A 29 2.17 22.06 -6.06
CA ASP A 29 2.30 21.68 -7.47
C ASP A 29 3.36 20.57 -7.56
N LEU A 30 2.94 19.32 -7.32
CA LEU A 30 3.79 18.13 -7.44
C LEU A 30 4.34 17.95 -8.87
N ALA A 31 3.76 18.64 -9.87
CA ALA A 31 4.24 18.61 -11.25
C ALA A 31 5.53 19.43 -11.47
N SER A 32 5.96 20.25 -10.49
CA SER A 32 7.15 21.11 -10.60
C SER A 32 8.24 20.86 -9.55
N MET A 33 8.12 19.82 -8.71
CA MET A 33 9.21 19.43 -7.82
C MET A 33 10.29 18.67 -8.59
N GLU A 34 11.50 19.22 -8.69
CA GLU A 34 12.71 18.45 -8.97
C GLU A 34 12.85 17.38 -7.88
N VAL A 35 12.29 16.19 -8.13
CA VAL A 35 12.41 15.05 -7.22
C VAL A 35 13.87 14.60 -7.27
N ASP A 36 14.58 14.82 -6.17
CA ASP A 36 15.89 14.20 -5.95
C ASP A 36 15.68 12.68 -5.89
N VAL A 37 15.91 12.02 -7.04
CA VAL A 37 15.66 10.59 -7.26
C VAL A 37 16.37 9.75 -6.21
N ASP A 38 17.59 10.11 -5.82
CA ASP A 38 18.34 9.36 -4.81
C ASP A 38 17.66 9.45 -3.43
N LYS A 39 17.16 10.64 -3.03
CA LYS A 39 16.36 10.77 -1.79
C LYS A 39 15.03 10.03 -1.87
N PHE A 40 14.38 10.05 -3.02
CA PHE A 40 13.14 9.32 -3.23
C PHE A 40 13.37 7.81 -3.08
N ILE A 41 14.44 7.27 -3.67
CA ILE A 41 14.84 5.87 -3.54
C ILE A 41 15.14 5.53 -2.06
N GLU A 42 15.88 6.37 -1.34
CA GLU A 42 16.16 6.12 0.09
C GLU A 42 14.89 6.11 0.94
N MET A 43 13.94 7.01 0.69
CA MET A 43 12.66 7.05 1.38
C MET A 43 11.86 5.77 1.13
N ASN A 44 11.77 5.34 -0.13
CA ASN A 44 11.08 4.10 -0.53
C ASN A 44 11.70 2.87 0.13
N VAL A 45 13.03 2.75 0.07
CA VAL A 45 13.72 1.61 0.67
C VAL A 45 13.61 1.61 2.19
N SER A 46 13.64 2.77 2.83
CA SER A 46 13.41 2.89 4.27
C SER A 46 12.03 2.35 4.63
N HIS A 47 11.00 2.76 3.89
CA HIS A 47 9.63 2.32 4.09
C HIS A 47 9.49 0.81 3.91
N MET A 48 10.00 0.26 2.81
CA MET A 48 9.96 -1.18 2.55
C MET A 48 10.73 -2.01 3.59
N LYS A 49 11.80 -1.46 4.18
CA LYS A 49 12.51 -2.14 5.27
C LYS A 49 11.70 -2.18 6.56
N ALA A 50 11.04 -1.09 6.89
CA ALA A 50 10.25 -0.98 8.11
C ALA A 50 8.96 -1.79 8.02
N GLY A 51 8.28 -1.77 6.85
CA GLY A 51 7.16 -2.64 6.53
C GLY A 51 7.52 -4.12 6.46
N GLY A 52 8.81 -4.45 6.38
CA GLY A 52 9.30 -5.82 6.31
C GLY A 52 9.20 -6.43 4.92
N ASP A 53 8.90 -5.65 3.88
CA ASP A 53 8.67 -6.09 2.50
C ASP A 53 9.84 -6.91 1.95
N PHE A 54 11.08 -6.50 2.20
CA PHE A 54 12.25 -7.28 1.75
C PHE A 54 12.37 -8.62 2.49
N THR A 55 11.92 -8.68 3.74
CA THR A 55 11.88 -9.92 4.52
C THR A 55 10.75 -10.83 4.05
N ALA A 56 9.57 -10.27 3.78
CA ALA A 56 8.43 -11.00 3.21
C ALA A 56 8.78 -11.55 1.82
N MET A 57 9.41 -10.72 0.98
CA MET A 57 9.91 -11.11 -0.33
C MET A 57 11.00 -12.19 -0.24
N GLU A 58 11.89 -12.13 0.75
CA GLU A 58 12.87 -13.20 1.02
C GLU A 58 12.19 -14.53 1.37
N GLN A 59 11.11 -14.50 2.15
CA GLN A 59 10.36 -15.72 2.53
C GLN A 59 9.71 -16.40 1.32
N VAL A 60 9.16 -15.63 0.37
CA VAL A 60 8.49 -16.20 -0.82
C VAL A 60 9.47 -16.54 -1.96
N SER A 61 10.57 -15.82 -2.06
CA SER A 61 11.54 -15.97 -3.17
C SER A 61 12.74 -16.85 -2.83
N GLY A 62 13.09 -16.97 -1.55
CA GLY A 62 14.36 -17.56 -1.09
C GLY A 62 15.59 -16.72 -1.43
N ILE A 63 15.41 -15.47 -1.91
CA ILE A 63 16.51 -14.54 -2.19
C ILE A 63 16.75 -13.68 -0.95
N ASP A 64 18.02 -13.59 -0.54
CA ASP A 64 18.49 -12.69 0.52
C ASP A 64 17.90 -11.28 0.40
N SER A 65 17.28 -10.79 1.48
CA SER A 65 16.69 -9.45 1.57
C SER A 65 17.66 -8.33 1.19
N GLY A 66 18.95 -8.47 1.50
CA GLY A 66 19.98 -7.52 1.07
C GLY A 66 20.20 -7.49 -0.44
N LYS A 67 20.09 -8.64 -1.13
CA LYS A 67 20.12 -8.71 -2.59
C LYS A 67 18.84 -8.13 -3.21
N LEU A 68 17.68 -8.41 -2.63
CA LEU A 68 16.40 -7.83 -3.06
C LEU A 68 16.42 -6.30 -2.94
N GLU A 69 16.90 -5.76 -1.83
CA GLU A 69 17.05 -4.31 -1.62
C GLU A 69 17.98 -3.67 -2.67
N ARG A 70 19.17 -4.24 -2.89
CA ARG A 70 20.10 -3.70 -3.89
C ARG A 70 19.51 -3.73 -5.30
N GLY A 71 18.79 -4.81 -5.64
CA GLY A 71 18.13 -4.93 -6.93
C GLY A 71 17.00 -3.90 -7.09
N TYR A 72 16.18 -3.72 -6.06
CA TYR A 72 15.14 -2.69 -6.00
C TYR A 72 15.73 -1.29 -6.21
N ARG A 73 16.80 -0.94 -5.48
CA ARG A 73 17.50 0.35 -5.62
C ARG A 73 18.03 0.58 -7.03
N SER A 74 18.69 -0.42 -7.60
CA SER A 74 19.24 -0.35 -8.97
C SER A 74 18.12 -0.17 -10.00
N ALA A 75 17.02 -0.92 -9.84
CA ALA A 75 15.86 -0.85 -10.71
C ALA A 75 15.16 0.51 -10.67
N MET A 76 14.92 1.06 -9.47
CA MET A 76 14.38 2.41 -9.34
C MET A 76 15.27 3.43 -10.04
N LYS A 77 16.57 3.43 -9.73
CA LYS A 77 17.51 4.40 -10.33
C LYS A 77 17.51 4.32 -11.86
N PHE A 78 17.62 3.10 -12.40
CA PHE A 78 17.62 2.87 -13.84
C PHE A 78 16.32 3.34 -14.51
N CYS A 79 15.17 3.04 -13.91
CA CYS A 79 13.89 3.40 -14.49
C CYS A 79 13.61 4.90 -14.37
N PHE A 80 13.95 5.55 -13.26
CA PHE A 80 13.83 7.00 -13.13
C PHE A 80 14.79 7.76 -14.04
N ASP A 81 16.03 7.29 -14.21
CA ASP A 81 16.98 7.88 -15.15
C ASP A 81 16.50 7.75 -16.62
N LYS A 82 15.67 6.74 -16.91
CA LYS A 82 15.09 6.51 -18.24
C LYS A 82 13.87 7.39 -18.55
N TYR A 83 13.15 7.85 -17.53
CA TYR A 83 11.96 8.67 -17.66
C TYR A 83 12.17 10.00 -16.92
N GLU A 84 12.60 11.04 -17.66
CA GLU A 84 13.02 12.36 -17.11
C GLU A 84 11.98 13.03 -16.20
N GLN A 85 10.68 12.70 -16.36
CA GLN A 85 9.58 13.17 -15.52
C GLN A 85 8.56 12.05 -15.37
N MET A 86 7.96 11.88 -14.18
CA MET A 86 6.78 11.03 -14.02
C MET A 86 5.56 11.77 -14.55
N THR A 87 4.90 11.18 -15.55
CA THR A 87 3.64 11.67 -16.09
C THR A 87 2.61 10.55 -16.05
N GLU A 88 1.32 10.88 -16.01
CA GLU A 88 0.26 9.86 -16.12
C GLU A 88 0.43 9.01 -17.39
N GLU A 89 0.91 9.62 -18.48
CA GLU A 89 1.15 8.94 -19.77
C GLU A 89 2.28 7.90 -19.71
N ASN A 90 3.23 8.02 -18.78
CA ASN A 90 4.36 7.10 -18.66
C ASN A 90 4.32 6.20 -17.43
N ALA A 91 3.31 6.33 -16.57
CA ALA A 91 3.15 5.54 -15.36
C ALA A 91 3.17 4.02 -15.64
N ASP A 92 2.45 3.56 -16.65
CA ASP A 92 2.45 2.15 -17.06
C ASP A 92 3.83 1.69 -17.58
N ALA A 93 4.52 2.56 -18.32
CA ALA A 93 5.84 2.27 -18.86
C ALA A 93 6.91 2.21 -17.75
N LEU A 94 6.81 3.10 -16.76
CA LEU A 94 7.67 3.14 -15.59
C LEU A 94 7.45 1.92 -14.69
N SER A 95 6.19 1.54 -14.45
CA SER A 95 5.84 0.34 -13.68
C SER A 95 6.38 -0.94 -14.33
N ASN A 96 6.19 -1.09 -15.66
CA ASN A 96 6.75 -2.22 -16.39
C ASN A 96 8.28 -2.23 -16.37
N CYS A 97 8.92 -1.07 -16.55
CA CYS A 97 10.37 -0.94 -16.41
C CYS A 97 10.84 -1.44 -15.04
N PHE A 98 10.15 -1.00 -13.99
CA PHE A 98 10.52 -1.30 -12.62
C PHE A 98 10.47 -2.80 -12.33
N ILE A 99 9.42 -3.47 -12.79
CA ILE A 99 9.25 -4.93 -12.65
C ILE A 99 10.34 -5.68 -13.43
N ASP A 100 10.53 -5.32 -14.70
CA ASP A 100 11.50 -5.97 -15.58
C ASP A 100 12.93 -5.83 -15.03
N GLN A 101 13.27 -4.63 -14.59
CA GLN A 101 14.60 -4.33 -14.08
C GLN A 101 14.81 -4.99 -12.71
N THR A 102 13.82 -4.99 -11.82
CA THR A 102 13.95 -5.66 -10.52
C THR A 102 14.17 -7.16 -10.70
N ALA A 103 13.40 -7.82 -11.57
CA ALA A 103 13.59 -9.23 -11.88
C ALA A 103 14.99 -9.52 -12.44
N THR A 104 15.48 -8.65 -13.34
CA THR A 104 16.82 -8.74 -13.92
C THR A 104 17.92 -8.61 -12.86
N GLU A 105 17.83 -7.60 -11.98
CA GLU A 105 18.83 -7.31 -10.95
C GLU A 105 18.91 -8.42 -9.89
N VAL A 106 17.78 -9.04 -9.56
CA VAL A 106 17.75 -10.16 -8.60
C VAL A 106 18.04 -11.51 -9.26
N GLY A 107 18.15 -11.54 -10.60
CA GLY A 107 18.61 -12.68 -11.39
C GLY A 107 17.56 -13.74 -11.65
N VAL A 108 16.30 -13.33 -11.84
CA VAL A 108 15.17 -14.23 -12.10
C VAL A 108 14.39 -13.82 -13.34
N THR A 109 13.48 -14.67 -13.78
CA THR A 109 12.55 -14.34 -14.86
C THR A 109 11.40 -13.47 -14.33
N ASN A 110 10.83 -12.63 -15.19
CA ASN A 110 9.62 -11.87 -14.87
C ASN A 110 8.48 -12.76 -14.37
N GLN A 111 8.35 -13.97 -14.93
CA GLN A 111 7.31 -14.91 -14.51
C GLN A 111 7.50 -15.35 -13.05
N GLN A 112 8.74 -15.62 -12.63
CA GLN A 112 9.04 -15.97 -11.24
C GLN A 112 8.79 -14.79 -10.31
N PHE A 113 9.23 -13.60 -10.71
CA PHE A 113 9.01 -12.39 -9.93
C PHE A 113 7.52 -12.09 -9.77
N TYR A 114 6.72 -12.19 -10.83
CA TYR A 114 5.27 -12.05 -10.75
C TYR A 114 4.61 -13.09 -9.85
N ALA A 115 5.07 -14.35 -9.89
CA ALA A 115 4.54 -15.37 -9.00
C ALA A 115 4.78 -15.04 -7.51
N TRP A 116 5.85 -14.33 -7.18
CA TRP A 116 6.11 -13.86 -5.82
C TRP A 116 5.23 -12.68 -5.44
N LEU A 117 5.02 -11.72 -6.34
CA LEU A 117 4.06 -10.62 -6.12
C LEU A 117 2.65 -11.19 -5.86
N ASP A 118 2.21 -12.14 -6.68
CA ASP A 118 0.91 -12.80 -6.55
C ASP A 118 0.82 -13.67 -5.25
N GLU A 119 1.96 -14.11 -4.70
CA GLU A 119 2.02 -14.80 -3.40
C GLU A 119 1.88 -13.82 -2.24
N LEU A 120 2.60 -12.71 -2.28
CA LEU A 120 2.53 -11.65 -1.26
C LEU A 120 1.12 -11.06 -1.19
N ASP A 121 0.52 -10.72 -2.34
CA ASP A 121 -0.86 -10.21 -2.41
C ASP A 121 -1.85 -11.20 -1.77
N ARG A 122 -1.62 -12.51 -1.92
CA ARG A 122 -2.48 -13.53 -1.31
C ARG A 122 -2.27 -13.66 0.19
N GLN A 123 -1.04 -13.47 0.67
CA GLN A 123 -0.74 -13.47 2.10
C GLN A 123 -1.34 -12.24 2.78
N ASP A 124 -1.26 -11.07 2.14
CA ASP A 124 -1.87 -9.83 2.62
C ASP A 124 -3.40 -9.91 2.62
N ALA A 125 -4.01 -10.47 1.57
CA ALA A 125 -5.45 -10.71 1.52
C ALA A 125 -5.92 -11.73 2.57
N ALA A 126 -5.03 -12.62 3.03
CA ALA A 126 -5.32 -13.58 4.09
C ALA A 126 -5.07 -13.01 5.50
N ASN A 127 -4.46 -11.83 5.62
CA ASN A 127 -4.21 -11.18 6.89
C ASN A 127 -5.52 -10.53 7.42
N PRO A 128 -6.13 -11.05 8.49
CA PRO A 128 -7.36 -10.48 9.04
C PRO A 128 -7.17 -9.11 9.69
N ASP A 129 -5.91 -8.69 9.89
CA ASP A 129 -5.53 -7.41 10.48
C ASP A 129 -5.11 -6.37 9.42
N SER A 130 -5.14 -6.70 8.11
CA SER A 130 -4.94 -5.69 7.07
C SER A 130 -6.12 -4.72 7.02
N LEU A 131 -5.86 -3.46 6.67
CA LEU A 131 -6.92 -2.45 6.53
C LEU A 131 -7.97 -2.89 5.51
N ASP A 132 -7.54 -3.48 4.38
CA ASP A 132 -8.46 -4.02 3.37
C ASP A 132 -9.38 -5.11 3.92
N ALA A 133 -8.84 -6.08 4.66
CA ALA A 133 -9.65 -7.13 5.28
C ALA A 133 -10.62 -6.57 6.33
N ILE A 134 -10.21 -5.53 7.07
CA ILE A 134 -11.06 -4.84 8.03
C ILE A 134 -12.19 -4.10 7.30
N PHE A 135 -11.91 -3.37 6.22
CA PHE A 135 -12.92 -2.68 5.42
C PHE A 135 -13.92 -3.65 4.79
N ASP A 136 -13.44 -4.73 4.18
CA ASP A 136 -14.29 -5.77 3.60
C ASP A 136 -15.25 -6.38 4.64
N GLU A 137 -14.77 -6.62 5.87
CA GLU A 137 -15.61 -7.14 6.95
C GLU A 137 -16.60 -6.09 7.46
N MET A 138 -16.21 -4.81 7.56
CA MET A 138 -17.11 -3.71 7.91
C MET A 138 -18.25 -3.56 6.89
N ASP A 139 -17.96 -3.71 5.60
CA ASP A 139 -18.96 -3.68 4.53
C ASP A 139 -19.94 -4.84 4.65
N ARG A 140 -19.45 -6.08 4.86
CA ARG A 140 -20.33 -7.25 5.07
C ARG A 140 -21.23 -7.09 6.30
N VAL A 141 -20.68 -6.59 7.41
CA VAL A 141 -21.45 -6.35 8.63
C VAL A 141 -22.50 -5.26 8.40
N SER A 142 -22.14 -4.19 7.70
CA SER A 142 -23.06 -3.11 7.35
C SER A 142 -24.20 -3.58 6.45
N GLU A 143 -23.90 -4.38 5.42
CA GLU A 143 -24.91 -5.00 4.56
C GLU A 143 -25.86 -5.91 5.36
N ALA A 144 -25.35 -6.70 6.30
CA ALA A 144 -26.17 -7.53 7.18
C ALA A 144 -27.07 -6.69 8.11
N ILE A 145 -26.56 -5.58 8.64
CA ILE A 145 -27.33 -4.60 9.42
C ILE A 145 -28.47 -4.03 8.57
N TYR A 146 -28.19 -3.54 7.37
CA TYR A 146 -29.19 -2.99 6.46
C TYR A 146 -30.26 -4.03 6.10
N ALA A 147 -29.85 -5.27 5.81
CA ALA A 147 -30.78 -6.35 5.50
C ALA A 147 -31.73 -6.69 6.67
N LEU A 148 -31.31 -6.51 7.92
CA LEU A 148 -32.16 -6.66 9.11
C LEU A 148 -33.05 -5.44 9.34
N GLN A 149 -32.54 -4.23 9.09
CA GLN A 149 -33.27 -2.97 9.25
C GLN A 149 -34.37 -2.79 8.20
N ASP A 150 -34.16 -3.28 6.97
CA ASP A 150 -35.13 -3.23 5.88
C ASP A 150 -36.27 -4.26 6.00
N LYS A 151 -36.23 -5.13 7.03
CA LYS A 151 -37.31 -6.10 7.25
C LYS A 151 -38.61 -5.36 7.65
N PRO A 152 -39.76 -5.74 7.06
CA PRO A 152 -41.05 -5.12 7.38
C PRO A 152 -41.51 -5.37 8.82
N GLU A 153 -41.14 -6.51 9.40
CA GLU A 153 -41.31 -6.83 10.82
C GLU A 153 -40.03 -7.50 11.33
N ARG A 154 -39.54 -7.05 12.49
CA ARG A 154 -38.36 -7.62 13.16
C ARG A 154 -38.78 -8.46 14.35
N SER A 155 -38.29 -9.68 14.40
CA SER A 155 -38.46 -10.57 15.56
C SER A 155 -37.46 -10.21 16.67
N ALA A 156 -37.67 -10.74 17.89
CA ALA A 156 -36.70 -10.61 18.96
C ALA A 156 -35.33 -11.21 18.61
N ALA A 157 -35.29 -12.21 17.71
CA ALA A 157 -34.04 -12.76 17.20
C ALA A 157 -33.34 -11.80 16.23
N ASP A 158 -34.11 -11.06 15.42
CA ASP A 158 -33.57 -10.03 14.52
C ASP A 158 -32.98 -8.86 15.30
N GLU A 159 -33.65 -8.41 16.37
CA GLU A 159 -33.14 -7.34 17.25
C GLU A 159 -31.87 -7.79 17.98
N ALA A 160 -31.82 -9.03 18.48
CA ALA A 160 -30.60 -9.56 19.11
C ALA A 160 -29.44 -9.72 18.12
N GLN A 161 -29.72 -10.09 16.87
CA GLN A 161 -28.72 -10.17 15.82
C GLN A 161 -28.23 -8.77 15.40
N LEU A 162 -29.13 -7.78 15.35
CA LEU A 162 -28.80 -6.40 15.06
C LEU A 162 -27.86 -5.82 16.12
N GLU A 163 -28.17 -5.99 17.41
CA GLU A 163 -27.30 -5.54 18.51
C GLU A 163 -25.90 -6.19 18.46
N ALA A 164 -25.82 -7.46 18.07
CA ALA A 164 -24.55 -8.17 17.92
C ALA A 164 -23.72 -7.62 16.75
N LEU A 165 -24.36 -7.37 15.60
CA LEU A 165 -23.71 -6.80 14.42
C LEU A 165 -23.27 -5.35 14.63
N GLU A 166 -24.09 -4.53 15.31
CA GLU A 166 -23.72 -3.15 15.65
C GLU A 166 -22.50 -3.12 16.58
N ARG A 167 -22.43 -4.04 17.55
CA ARG A 167 -21.24 -4.18 18.41
C ARG A 167 -20.01 -4.62 17.61
N GLN A 168 -20.18 -5.58 16.71
CA GLN A 168 -19.09 -6.03 15.83
C GLN A 168 -18.56 -4.86 14.96
N LEU A 169 -19.45 -4.01 14.45
CA LEU A 169 -19.06 -2.83 13.66
C LEU A 169 -18.26 -1.82 14.49
N ILE A 170 -18.60 -1.63 15.77
CA ILE A 170 -17.82 -0.78 16.69
C ILE A 170 -16.43 -1.38 16.90
N GLU A 171 -16.34 -2.68 17.18
CA GLU A 171 -15.05 -3.36 17.39
C GLU A 171 -14.15 -3.31 16.15
N LEU A 172 -14.72 -3.49 14.95
CA LEU A 172 -14.00 -3.34 13.68
C LEU A 172 -13.55 -1.90 13.43
N THR A 173 -14.38 -0.93 13.80
CA THR A 173 -14.03 0.50 13.71
C THR A 173 -12.84 0.86 14.60
N GLU A 174 -12.87 0.40 15.86
CA GLU A 174 -11.75 0.60 16.80
C GLU A 174 -10.48 -0.10 16.30
N LYS A 175 -10.63 -1.29 15.72
CA LYS A 175 -9.51 -2.03 15.12
C LYS A 175 -8.89 -1.27 13.95
N ARG A 176 -9.70 -0.76 13.02
CA ARG A 176 -9.25 0.09 11.91
C ARG A 176 -8.47 1.30 12.42
N ASP A 177 -9.03 2.03 13.38
CA ASP A 177 -8.41 3.24 13.91
C ASP A 177 -7.06 2.96 14.56
N ARG A 178 -6.95 1.82 15.28
CA ARG A 178 -5.69 1.38 15.86
C ARG A 178 -4.66 1.06 14.78
N VAL A 179 -5.00 0.24 13.78
CA VAL A 179 -4.07 -0.15 12.70
C VAL A 179 -3.63 1.10 11.93
N GLN A 180 -4.55 2.01 11.61
CA GLN A 180 -4.23 3.24 10.90
C GLN A 180 -3.32 4.18 11.72
N ALA A 181 -3.52 4.24 13.04
CA ALA A 181 -2.64 5.00 13.93
C ALA A 181 -1.23 4.39 13.98
N GLU A 182 -1.12 3.07 14.10
CA GLU A 182 0.16 2.34 14.09
C GLU A 182 0.93 2.57 12.77
N GLU A 183 0.24 2.51 11.61
CA GLU A 183 0.84 2.82 10.31
C GLU A 183 1.27 4.29 10.20
N THR A 184 0.43 5.22 10.67
CA THR A 184 0.74 6.66 10.64
C THR A 184 1.94 7.01 11.52
N GLU A 185 2.01 6.43 12.73
CA GLU A 185 3.13 6.63 13.65
C GLU A 185 4.43 6.05 13.10
N ALA A 186 4.37 4.87 12.45
CA ALA A 186 5.52 4.27 11.78
C ALA A 186 6.06 5.20 10.68
N VAL A 187 5.17 5.71 9.81
CA VAL A 187 5.55 6.65 8.74
C VAL A 187 6.10 7.95 9.31
N ALA A 188 5.48 8.53 10.34
CA ALA A 188 5.94 9.77 10.95
C ALA A 188 7.32 9.63 11.60
N ALA A 189 7.57 8.54 12.32
CA ALA A 189 8.87 8.25 12.93
C ALA A 189 9.97 8.09 11.87
N GLU A 190 9.65 7.50 10.71
CA GLU A 190 10.57 7.36 9.59
C GLU A 190 10.91 8.70 8.93
N MET A 191 9.90 9.53 8.66
CA MET A 191 10.13 10.87 8.13
C MET A 191 11.07 11.63 9.06
N GLU A 192 10.84 11.58 10.37
CA GLU A 192 11.70 12.22 11.35
C GLU A 192 13.12 11.64 11.35
N ALA A 193 13.28 10.31 11.22
CA ALA A 193 14.58 9.65 11.12
C ALA A 193 15.37 10.05 9.86
N ILE A 194 14.69 10.20 8.72
CA ILE A 194 15.29 10.65 7.45
C ILE A 194 15.75 12.10 7.57
N PHE A 195 14.91 12.99 8.11
CA PHE A 195 15.25 14.41 8.24
C PHE A 195 16.34 14.71 9.29
N LYS A 196 16.51 13.82 10.29
CA LYS A 196 17.56 13.95 11.33
C LYS A 196 18.93 13.42 10.91
N ARG A 197 19.05 12.60 9.86
CA ARG A 197 20.34 12.05 9.37
C ARG A 197 21.20 13.07 8.57
N LYS A 198 21.12 14.37 8.90
CA LYS A 198 22.02 15.40 8.35
C LYS A 198 23.41 15.34 8.97
#